data_AF-A0A7T0G444-F1
#
_entry.id   AF-A0A7T0G444-F1
#
_cell.length_a   1.000
_cell.length_b   1.000
_cell.length_c   1.000
_cell.angle_alpha   90.00
_cell.angle_beta   90.00
_cell.angle_gamma   90.00
#
_symmetry.space_group_name_H-M   'P 1'
#
loop_
_entity.id
_entity.type
_entity.pdbx_description
1 polymer ?
#
loop_
_entity_poly.entity_id
_entity_poly.type
_entity_poly.pdbx_seq_one_letter_code
_entity_poly.pdbx_strand_id
1 'polypeptide(L)'
;MYKDYEILQLKPGSSLDSIKKSYRKLVKKWHPDLYPASQKQAQEKAHRMFLQISESYTRLIKHHSEAQRSSYGGSGKGSSPYDYYPQDIYEEDRQPTQTIEMVDKKWPDGTRYEGMALNGQFHGRGIYTYPNGDVYTGEFRFGKMQGQGQFKFINGNKYIGSVEENQMHGSGKMLFVNGDRYMGHFAHNQYHGEGILATQQGVQAGQWDQGRFMG
;
A
#
# COMPACT_ATOMS: atom_id res chain seq x y z
N MET A 1 11.45 11.79 16.49
CA MET A 1 10.55 12.88 16.08
C MET A 1 11.23 13.97 15.25
N TYR A 2 12.27 14.68 15.74
CA TYR A 2 12.94 15.72 14.94
C TYR A 2 13.46 15.17 13.59
N LYS A 3 14.16 14.04 13.65
CA LYS A 3 14.66 13.29 12.48
C LYS A 3 13.54 12.86 11.52
N ASP A 4 12.32 12.61 12.00
CA ASP A 4 11.20 12.19 11.16
C ASP A 4 10.65 13.37 10.32
N TYR A 5 10.62 14.57 10.92
CA TYR A 5 10.30 15.79 10.18
C TYR A 5 11.37 16.10 9.14
N GLU A 6 12.65 15.95 9.46
CA GLU A 6 13.75 16.15 8.50
C GLU A 6 13.67 15.18 7.31
N ILE A 7 13.43 13.90 7.56
CA ILE A 7 13.25 12.88 6.50
C ILE A 7 12.08 13.26 5.59
N LEU A 8 10.99 13.78 6.16
CA LEU A 8 9.87 14.32 5.40
C LEU A 8 10.09 15.75 4.88
N GLN A 9 11.27 16.34 5.03
CA GLN A 9 11.58 17.70 4.57
C GLN A 9 10.60 18.75 5.13
N LEU A 10 10.29 18.63 6.42
CA LEU A 10 9.35 19.47 7.16
C LEU A 10 10.02 20.10 8.38
N LYS A 11 9.41 21.16 8.90
CA LYS A 11 9.78 21.72 10.20
C LYS A 11 9.10 20.91 11.32
N PRO A 12 9.74 20.73 12.48
CA PRO A 12 9.08 20.15 13.66
C PRO A 12 7.76 20.85 13.97
N GLY A 13 6.74 20.08 14.35
CA GLY A 13 5.40 20.61 14.63
C GLY A 13 4.55 20.91 13.39
N SER A 14 5.02 20.58 12.18
CA SER A 14 4.21 20.75 10.95
C SER A 14 2.86 20.01 11.07
N SER A 15 1.83 20.60 10.47
CA SER A 15 0.45 20.09 10.50
C SER A 15 0.29 18.73 9.83
N LEU A 16 -0.76 17.99 10.21
CA LEU A 16 -1.10 16.69 9.64
C LEU A 16 -1.21 16.72 8.10
N ASP A 17 -1.81 17.78 7.56
CA ASP A 17 -1.94 17.96 6.10
C ASP A 17 -0.60 18.21 5.42
N SER A 18 0.30 18.97 6.07
CA SER A 18 1.66 19.19 5.57
C SER A 18 2.47 17.89 5.55
N ILE A 19 2.30 17.06 6.59
CA ILE A 19 2.90 15.72 6.69
C ILE A 19 2.40 14.82 5.56
N LYS A 20 1.08 14.72 5.35
CA LYS A 20 0.46 13.94 4.26
C LYS A 20 0.93 14.43 2.88
N LYS A 21 0.99 15.74 2.67
CA LYS A 21 1.43 16.34 1.40
C LYS A 21 2.89 16.02 1.11
N SER A 22 3.76 16.15 2.11
CA SER A 22 5.19 15.87 1.92
C SER A 22 5.46 14.39 1.68
N TYR A 23 4.80 13.51 2.42
CA TYR A 23 4.87 12.06 2.20
C TYR A 23 4.54 11.69 0.75
N ARG A 24 3.39 12.14 0.21
CA ARG A 24 3.01 11.88 -1.19
C ARG A 24 4.07 12.37 -2.19
N LYS A 25 4.61 13.58 -1.97
CA LYS A 25 5.66 14.17 -2.82
C LYS A 25 6.92 13.32 -2.81
N LEU A 26 7.40 12.91 -1.64
CA LEU A 26 8.65 12.18 -1.49
C LEU A 26 8.54 10.73 -1.92
N VAL A 27 7.40 10.08 -1.67
CA VAL A 27 7.08 8.77 -2.23
C VAL A 27 7.09 8.82 -3.75
N LYS A 28 6.45 9.83 -4.38
CA LYS A 28 6.48 9.98 -5.84
C LYS A 28 7.90 10.18 -6.39
N LYS A 29 8.82 10.74 -5.61
CA LYS A 29 10.22 10.95 -6.02
C LYS A 29 11.08 9.69 -5.86
N TRP A 30 10.92 8.99 -4.75
CA TRP A 30 11.81 7.89 -4.34
C TRP A 30 11.17 6.52 -4.50
N HIS A 31 10.04 6.41 -5.20
CA HIS A 31 9.38 5.14 -5.41
C HIS A 31 10.32 4.16 -6.13
N PRO A 32 10.53 2.93 -5.62
CA PRO A 32 11.45 1.97 -6.23
C PRO A 32 11.14 1.67 -7.71
N ASP A 33 9.87 1.64 -8.11
CA ASP A 33 9.45 1.42 -9.52
C ASP A 33 10.01 2.44 -10.53
N LEU A 34 10.47 3.60 -10.07
CA LEU A 34 11.10 4.60 -10.94
C LEU A 34 12.56 4.25 -11.26
N TYR A 35 13.13 3.25 -10.58
CA TYR A 35 14.54 2.89 -10.64
C TYR A 35 14.67 1.42 -11.05
N PRO A 36 15.11 1.14 -12.29
CA PRO A 36 15.22 -0.23 -12.78
C PRO A 36 16.32 -1.02 -12.04
N ALA A 37 16.15 -2.34 -11.94
CA ALA A 37 17.08 -3.22 -11.22
C ALA A 37 18.51 -3.25 -11.81
N SER A 38 18.65 -2.90 -13.09
CA SER A 38 19.96 -2.72 -13.72
C SER A 38 20.76 -1.55 -13.12
N GLN A 39 20.10 -0.60 -12.45
CA GLN A 39 20.73 0.54 -11.77
C GLN A 39 20.83 0.30 -10.27
N LYS A 40 21.58 -0.74 -9.88
CA LYS A 40 21.64 -1.27 -8.51
C LYS A 40 21.79 -0.19 -7.42
N GLN A 41 22.75 0.73 -7.55
CA GLN A 41 22.96 1.80 -6.56
C GLN A 41 21.79 2.78 -6.46
N ALA A 42 21.16 3.13 -7.60
CA ALA A 42 20.03 4.04 -7.62
C ALA A 42 18.78 3.37 -7.04
N GLN A 43 18.57 2.09 -7.34
CA GLN A 43 17.49 1.28 -6.81
C GLN A 43 17.63 1.09 -5.29
N GLU A 44 18.82 0.72 -4.80
CA GLU A 44 19.11 0.60 -3.36
C GLU A 44 18.87 1.93 -2.63
N LYS A 45 19.33 3.04 -3.21
CA LYS A 45 19.12 4.37 -2.64
C LYS A 45 17.63 4.73 -2.59
N ALA A 46 16.90 4.52 -3.68
CA ALA A 46 15.47 4.79 -3.76
C ALA A 46 14.69 3.98 -2.73
N HIS A 47 15.01 2.69 -2.63
CA HIS A 47 14.44 1.79 -1.64
C HIS A 47 14.69 2.28 -0.22
N ARG A 48 15.95 2.57 0.13
CA ARG A 48 16.31 3.10 1.46
C ARG A 48 15.56 4.40 1.79
N MET A 49 15.51 5.33 0.85
CA MET A 49 14.79 6.60 1.03
C MET A 49 13.29 6.35 1.23
N PHE A 50 12.69 5.49 0.41
CA PHE A 50 11.28 5.14 0.48
C PHE A 50 10.89 4.56 1.85
N LEU A 51 11.72 3.67 2.41
CA LEU A 51 11.52 3.10 3.75
C LEU A 51 11.57 4.18 4.83
N GLN A 52 12.63 4.99 4.84
CA GLN A 52 12.79 6.08 5.80
C GLN A 52 11.60 7.04 5.77
N ILE A 53 11.14 7.42 4.58
CA ILE A 53 9.98 8.29 4.37
C ILE A 53 8.71 7.67 4.95
N SER A 54 8.46 6.39 4.67
CA SER A 54 7.25 5.68 5.10
C SER A 54 7.20 5.49 6.62
N GLU A 55 8.31 5.09 7.23
CA GLU A 55 8.39 4.94 8.68
C GLU A 55 8.23 6.27 9.42
N SER A 56 8.91 7.32 8.95
CA SER A 56 8.81 8.64 9.55
C SER A 56 7.40 9.21 9.44
N TYR A 57 6.71 9.00 8.31
CA TYR A 57 5.30 9.33 8.17
C TYR A 57 4.45 8.61 9.21
N THR A 58 4.55 7.29 9.34
CA THR A 58 3.78 6.50 10.32
C THR A 58 3.98 7.00 11.75
N ARG A 59 5.22 7.24 12.17
CA ARG A 59 5.53 7.77 13.51
C ARG A 59 4.91 9.15 13.75
N LEU A 60 4.93 10.03 12.75
CA LEU A 60 4.35 11.36 12.86
C LEU A 60 2.82 11.36 12.88
N ILE A 61 2.16 10.48 12.11
CA ILE A 61 0.70 10.31 12.17
C ILE A 61 0.28 9.80 13.55
N LYS A 62 0.99 8.80 14.09
CA LYS A 62 0.71 8.27 15.43
C LYS A 62 0.79 9.38 16.49
N HIS A 63 1.86 10.17 16.48
CA HIS A 63 2.00 11.29 17.41
C HIS A 63 0.89 12.35 17.26
N HIS A 64 0.49 12.68 16.03
CA HIS A 64 -0.65 13.60 15.79
C HIS A 64 -1.96 13.03 16.35
N SER A 65 -2.20 11.72 16.22
CA SER A 65 -3.39 11.06 16.78
C SER A 65 -3.40 11.01 18.31
N GLU A 66 -2.23 10.89 18.94
CA GLU A 66 -2.07 10.88 20.39
C GLU A 66 -2.19 12.30 20.99
N ALA A 67 -1.65 13.31 20.31
CA ALA A 67 -1.76 14.71 20.72
C ALA A 67 -3.22 15.22 20.73
N GLN A 68 -4.08 14.71 19.84
CA GLN A 68 -5.50 15.04 19.82
C GLN A 68 -6.32 14.36 20.93
N ARG A 69 -5.84 13.24 21.49
CA ARG A 69 -6.48 12.57 22.63
C ARG A 69 -6.20 13.25 23.97
N SER A 70 -5.20 14.12 24.05
CA SER A 70 -4.80 14.81 25.28
C SER A 70 -5.56 16.13 25.55
N SER A 71 -6.45 16.59 24.66
CA SER A 71 -7.11 17.92 24.79
C SER A 71 -8.62 17.89 25.08
N TYR A 72 -9.25 16.73 25.24
CA TYR A 72 -10.67 16.61 25.58
C TYR A 72 -10.89 15.43 26.53
N GLY A 73 -11.09 15.72 27.81
CA GLY A 73 -11.64 14.77 28.77
C GLY A 73 -13.17 14.87 28.82
N GLY A 74 -13.88 13.75 28.67
CA GLY A 74 -15.26 13.61 29.20
C GLY A 74 -16.33 12.98 28.29
N SER A 75 -16.50 11.66 28.41
CA SER A 75 -17.70 10.81 28.23
C SER A 75 -18.60 10.92 26.99
N GLY A 76 -18.65 9.85 26.20
CA GLY A 76 -19.79 9.54 25.32
C GLY A 76 -19.54 8.50 24.22
N LYS A 77 -19.62 7.20 24.58
CA LYS A 77 -19.88 6.00 23.75
C LYS A 77 -19.63 6.09 22.22
N GLY A 78 -18.55 5.46 21.77
CA GLY A 78 -18.32 5.06 20.38
C GLY A 78 -17.22 4.00 20.33
N SER A 79 -17.61 2.74 20.12
CA SER A 79 -16.72 1.57 20.15
C SER A 79 -15.66 1.64 19.05
N SER A 80 -14.42 1.95 19.44
CA SER A 80 -13.23 1.81 18.58
C SER A 80 -12.69 0.39 18.75
N PRO A 81 -12.43 -0.40 17.68
CA PRO A 81 -12.17 -1.85 17.81
C PRO A 81 -10.84 -2.27 18.46
N TYR A 82 -10.13 -1.38 19.15
CA TYR A 82 -8.80 -1.66 19.73
C TYR A 82 -8.59 -1.12 21.15
N ASP A 83 -9.64 -1.04 21.97
CA ASP A 83 -9.49 -0.70 23.39
C ASP A 83 -9.72 -1.95 24.28
N TYR A 84 -8.65 -2.69 24.56
CA TYR A 84 -8.48 -3.45 25.81
C TYR A 84 -7.03 -3.88 26.00
N TYR A 85 -6.33 -3.32 26.99
CA TYR A 85 -5.39 -4.06 27.83
C TYR A 85 -5.38 -3.44 29.25
N PRO A 86 -5.65 -4.23 30.31
CA PRO A 86 -5.68 -3.78 31.70
C PRO A 86 -4.28 -3.57 32.27
N GLN A 87 -4.18 -2.62 33.21
CA GLN A 87 -3.00 -2.39 34.06
C GLN A 87 -2.86 -3.54 35.07
N ASP A 88 -1.60 -3.95 35.29
CA ASP A 88 -1.08 -4.79 36.38
C ASP A 88 -1.13 -6.33 36.22
N ILE A 89 -0.17 -6.92 35.48
CA ILE A 89 0.36 -8.30 35.71
C ILE A 89 1.87 -8.35 35.35
N TYR A 90 2.67 -8.52 36.40
CA TYR A 90 4.03 -9.08 36.58
C TYR A 90 5.07 -9.14 35.43
N GLU A 91 6.29 -8.71 35.79
CA GLU A 91 7.56 -8.91 35.09
C GLU A 91 7.90 -10.41 34.96
N GLU A 92 7.38 -11.14 33.97
CA GLU A 92 7.99 -12.43 33.53
C GLU A 92 7.69 -12.93 32.10
N ASP A 93 6.74 -12.34 31.35
CA ASP A 93 6.45 -12.74 29.95
C ASP A 93 6.94 -11.72 28.92
N ARG A 94 8.19 -11.84 28.46
CA ARG A 94 8.65 -11.09 27.27
C ARG A 94 7.96 -11.63 26.02
N GLN A 95 6.86 -11.00 25.61
CA GLN A 95 6.27 -11.18 24.27
C GLN A 95 7.35 -10.96 23.19
N PRO A 96 7.46 -11.83 22.17
CA PRO A 96 8.45 -11.67 21.12
C PRO A 96 8.22 -10.32 20.44
N THR A 97 9.26 -9.48 20.43
CA THR A 97 9.22 -8.17 19.79
C THR A 97 8.83 -8.33 18.33
N GLN A 98 7.73 -7.71 17.93
CA GLN A 98 7.31 -7.65 16.53
C GLN A 98 8.44 -7.06 15.70
N THR A 99 9.07 -7.87 14.85
CA THR A 99 10.25 -7.49 14.08
C THR A 99 9.83 -7.24 12.63
N ILE A 100 10.07 -6.03 12.13
CA ILE A 100 9.90 -5.68 10.72
C ILE A 100 11.24 -5.86 10.03
N GLU A 101 11.27 -6.65 8.96
CA GLU A 101 12.48 -7.00 8.22
C GLU A 101 12.28 -6.77 6.73
N MET A 102 13.36 -6.46 6.02
CA MET A 102 13.38 -6.50 4.56
C MET A 102 13.80 -7.90 4.13
N VAL A 103 12.97 -8.56 3.34
CA VAL A 103 13.24 -9.92 2.85
C VAL A 103 13.28 -9.95 1.34
N ASP A 104 14.20 -10.75 0.81
CA ASP A 104 14.22 -11.24 -0.56
C ASP A 104 14.02 -12.76 -0.46
N LYS A 105 12.80 -13.23 -0.74
CA LYS A 105 12.45 -14.65 -0.75
C LYS A 105 12.23 -15.11 -2.18
N LYS A 106 12.83 -16.24 -2.54
CA LYS A 106 12.68 -16.90 -3.84
C LYS A 106 12.26 -18.34 -3.61
N TRP A 107 11.25 -18.80 -4.35
CA TRP A 107 10.76 -20.18 -4.29
C TRP A 107 11.15 -20.94 -5.56
N PRO A 108 11.25 -22.28 -5.50
CA PRO A 108 11.62 -23.11 -6.66
C PRO A 108 10.65 -23.00 -7.84
N ASP A 109 9.40 -22.62 -7.61
CA ASP A 109 8.37 -22.42 -8.64
C ASP A 109 8.57 -21.12 -9.46
N GLY A 110 9.59 -20.33 -9.14
CA GLY A 110 9.84 -19.02 -9.77
C GLY A 110 9.15 -17.85 -9.07
N THR A 111 8.33 -18.11 -8.05
CA THR A 111 7.78 -17.05 -7.19
C THR A 111 8.92 -16.30 -6.52
N ARG A 112 8.77 -14.97 -6.42
CA ARG A 112 9.73 -14.10 -5.72
C ARG A 112 8.98 -13.01 -4.97
N TYR A 113 9.39 -12.77 -3.74
CA TYR A 113 8.92 -11.65 -2.93
C TYR A 113 10.10 -10.79 -2.49
N GLU A 114 9.99 -9.49 -2.72
CA GLU A 114 10.93 -8.48 -2.26
C GLU A 114 10.16 -7.41 -1.49
N GLY A 115 10.38 -7.30 -0.19
CA GLY A 115 9.62 -6.33 0.59
C GLY A 115 9.72 -6.51 2.08
N MET A 116 8.87 -5.76 2.77
CA MET A 116 8.77 -5.79 4.21
C MET A 116 8.10 -7.10 4.68
N ALA A 117 8.58 -7.64 5.79
CA ALA A 117 7.96 -8.74 6.50
C ALA A 117 7.82 -8.38 7.97
N LEU A 118 6.68 -8.72 8.57
CA LEU A 118 6.41 -8.61 10.00
C LEU A 118 6.35 -10.03 10.56
N ASN A 119 7.27 -10.37 11.47
CA ASN A 119 7.38 -11.72 12.04
C ASN A 119 7.41 -12.82 10.96
N GLY A 120 8.18 -12.58 9.90
CA GLY A 120 8.35 -13.52 8.78
C GLY A 120 7.22 -13.57 7.74
N GLN A 121 6.09 -12.87 7.96
CA GLN A 121 4.98 -12.76 7.00
C GLN A 121 5.06 -11.46 6.20
N PHE A 122 4.71 -11.48 4.90
CA PHE A 122 4.72 -10.26 4.09
C PHE A 122 3.79 -9.21 4.69
N HIS A 123 4.29 -8.00 4.86
CA HIS A 123 3.55 -6.92 5.50
C HIS A 123 4.09 -5.60 5.00
N GLY A 124 3.31 -4.52 5.01
CA GLY A 124 3.78 -3.24 4.47
C GLY A 124 3.98 -3.33 2.96
N ARG A 125 4.96 -2.64 2.37
CA ARG A 125 5.12 -2.66 0.91
C ARG A 125 6.06 -3.74 0.41
N GLY A 126 5.72 -4.32 -0.74
CA GLY A 126 6.55 -5.28 -1.42
C GLY A 126 6.24 -5.42 -2.90
N ILE A 127 7.08 -6.21 -3.55
CA ILE A 127 6.96 -6.66 -4.93
C ILE A 127 6.83 -8.17 -4.88
N TYR A 128 5.76 -8.70 -5.46
CA TYR A 128 5.53 -10.13 -5.61
C TYR A 128 5.52 -10.46 -7.10
N THR A 129 6.50 -11.27 -7.51
CA THR A 129 6.59 -11.80 -8.86
C THR A 129 6.02 -13.20 -8.87
N TYR A 130 5.00 -13.42 -9.69
CA TYR A 130 4.36 -14.70 -9.88
C TYR A 130 5.19 -15.59 -10.82
N PRO A 131 5.03 -16.92 -10.74
CA PRO A 131 5.68 -17.88 -11.63
C PRO A 131 5.45 -17.61 -13.13
N ASN A 132 4.28 -17.07 -13.48
CA ASN A 132 3.92 -16.74 -14.86
C ASN A 132 4.55 -15.43 -15.36
N GLY A 133 5.32 -14.73 -14.53
CA GLY A 133 5.94 -13.44 -14.85
C GLY A 133 5.09 -12.21 -14.55
N ASP A 134 3.86 -12.37 -14.05
CA ASP A 134 3.07 -11.25 -13.54
C ASP A 134 3.76 -10.65 -12.31
N VAL A 135 3.63 -9.34 -12.13
CA VAL A 135 4.25 -8.62 -11.02
C VAL A 135 3.20 -7.77 -10.32
N TYR A 136 3.02 -8.00 -9.03
CA TYR A 136 2.32 -7.10 -8.13
C TYR A 136 3.32 -6.21 -7.39
N THR A 137 3.10 -4.90 -7.41
CA THR A 137 3.75 -3.94 -6.53
C THR A 137 2.69 -3.26 -5.69
N GLY A 138 2.78 -3.36 -4.36
CA GLY A 138 1.81 -2.70 -3.51
C GLY A 138 1.93 -3.05 -2.04
N GLU A 139 0.82 -2.88 -1.34
CA GLU A 139 0.71 -3.08 0.09
C GLU A 139 0.32 -4.52 0.42
N PHE A 140 0.87 -5.02 1.52
CA PHE A 140 0.67 -6.35 2.08
C PHE A 140 0.24 -6.24 3.53
N ARG A 141 -0.65 -7.13 3.95
CA ARG A 141 -1.04 -7.32 5.34
C ARG A 141 -1.14 -8.81 5.61
N PHE A 142 -0.25 -9.31 6.47
CA PHE A 142 -0.24 -10.71 6.93
C PHE A 142 -0.21 -11.72 5.77
N GLY A 143 0.72 -11.51 4.83
CA GLY A 143 0.93 -12.37 3.66
C GLY A 143 0.05 -12.06 2.47
N LYS A 144 -0.99 -11.23 2.62
CA LYS A 144 -1.95 -10.93 1.56
C LYS A 144 -1.75 -9.55 0.97
N MET A 145 -1.92 -9.41 -0.33
CA MET A 145 -1.97 -8.11 -0.99
C MET A 145 -3.25 -7.38 -0.55
N GLN A 146 -3.10 -6.17 -0.05
CA GLN A 146 -4.18 -5.40 0.58
C GLN A 146 -3.88 -3.91 0.45
N GLY A 147 -4.87 -3.07 0.16
CA GLY A 147 -4.68 -1.61 0.06
C GLY A 147 -4.40 -1.18 -1.37
N GLN A 148 -3.53 -0.20 -1.58
CA GLN A 148 -3.21 0.28 -2.93
C GLN A 148 -2.12 -0.54 -3.60
N GLY A 149 -2.28 -0.88 -4.87
CA GLY A 149 -1.28 -1.62 -5.62
C GLY A 149 -1.41 -1.53 -7.14
N GLN A 150 -0.48 -2.19 -7.79
CA GLN A 150 -0.35 -2.22 -9.23
C GLN A 150 0.00 -3.64 -9.68
N PHE A 151 -0.80 -4.21 -10.57
CA PHE A 151 -0.42 -5.42 -11.30
C PHE A 151 0.14 -5.03 -12.67
N LYS A 152 1.29 -5.58 -13.02
CA LYS A 152 1.82 -5.63 -14.37
C LYS A 152 1.68 -7.07 -14.84
N PHE A 153 0.84 -7.29 -15.83
CA PHE A 153 0.62 -8.62 -16.37
C PHE A 153 1.64 -8.91 -17.47
N ILE A 154 2.03 -10.18 -17.63
CA ILE A 154 3.00 -10.63 -18.62
C ILE A 154 2.54 -10.34 -20.05
N ASN A 155 1.21 -10.27 -20.28
CA ASN A 155 0.62 -9.87 -21.55
C ASN A 155 0.73 -8.36 -21.84
N GLY A 156 1.34 -7.57 -20.96
CA GLY A 156 1.53 -6.12 -21.09
C GLY A 156 0.40 -5.28 -20.50
N ASN A 157 -0.72 -5.89 -20.09
CA ASN A 157 -1.78 -5.15 -19.41
C ASN A 157 -1.32 -4.67 -18.04
N LYS A 158 -2.00 -3.65 -17.51
CA LYS A 158 -1.65 -3.06 -16.24
C LYS A 158 -2.89 -2.64 -15.46
N TYR A 159 -2.95 -3.04 -14.20
CA TYR A 159 -3.93 -2.55 -13.24
C TYR A 159 -3.28 -1.58 -12.25
N ILE A 160 -3.99 -0.54 -11.86
CA ILE A 160 -3.63 0.37 -10.77
C ILE A 160 -4.89 0.65 -9.96
N GLY A 161 -4.88 0.34 -8.67
CA GLY A 161 -6.04 0.59 -7.81
C GLY A 161 -6.00 -0.15 -6.49
N SER A 162 -7.18 -0.25 -5.89
CA SER A 162 -7.40 -0.96 -4.64
C SER A 162 -7.30 -2.49 -4.83
N VAL A 163 -6.71 -3.16 -3.86
CA VAL A 163 -6.54 -4.61 -3.81
C VAL A 163 -6.98 -5.08 -2.44
N GLU A 164 -7.72 -6.17 -2.41
CA GLU A 164 -8.20 -6.80 -1.19
C GLU A 164 -8.04 -8.30 -1.34
N GLU A 165 -7.44 -8.96 -0.34
CA GLU A 165 -7.36 -10.42 -0.31
C GLU A 165 -6.73 -11.03 -1.58
N ASN A 166 -5.70 -10.37 -2.12
CA ASN A 166 -5.01 -10.72 -3.37
C ASN A 166 -5.80 -10.49 -4.68
N GLN A 167 -6.90 -9.75 -4.62
CA GLN A 167 -7.79 -9.49 -5.76
C GLN A 167 -7.93 -7.99 -6.02
N MET A 168 -8.01 -7.59 -7.30
CA MET A 168 -8.42 -6.24 -7.66
C MET A 168 -9.84 -6.00 -7.12
N HIS A 169 -9.99 -4.93 -6.34
CA HIS A 169 -11.23 -4.62 -5.64
C HIS A 169 -11.42 -3.10 -5.54
N GLY A 170 -12.65 -2.62 -5.34
CA GLY A 170 -12.94 -1.19 -5.20
C GLY A 170 -12.51 -0.38 -6.42
N SER A 171 -12.21 0.91 -6.25
CA SER A 171 -11.87 1.78 -7.38
C SER A 171 -10.49 1.44 -7.97
N GLY A 172 -10.41 1.38 -9.30
CA GLY A 172 -9.17 1.15 -10.02
C GLY A 172 -9.23 1.51 -11.50
N LYS A 173 -8.10 1.29 -12.17
CA LYS A 173 -7.94 1.48 -13.60
C LYS A 173 -7.23 0.27 -14.22
N MET A 174 -7.83 -0.31 -15.26
CA MET A 174 -7.19 -1.28 -16.13
C MET A 174 -6.73 -0.59 -17.41
N LEU A 175 -5.48 -0.83 -17.80
CA LEU A 175 -4.83 -0.36 -19.01
C LEU A 175 -4.48 -1.58 -19.86
N PHE A 176 -4.98 -1.62 -21.08
CA PHE A 176 -4.72 -2.71 -22.00
C PHE A 176 -3.64 -2.35 -23.00
N VAL A 177 -2.88 -3.35 -23.42
CA VAL A 177 -1.82 -3.19 -24.43
C VAL A 177 -2.36 -2.68 -25.78
N ASN A 178 -3.62 -3.00 -26.11
CA ASN A 178 -4.30 -2.52 -27.32
C ASN A 178 -4.75 -1.04 -27.25
N GLY A 179 -4.52 -0.37 -26.12
CA GLY A 179 -4.89 1.03 -25.87
C GLY A 179 -6.23 1.23 -25.17
N ASP A 180 -7.02 0.17 -25.00
CA ASP A 180 -8.28 0.21 -24.25
C ASP A 180 -8.01 0.50 -22.78
N ARG A 181 -9.01 1.08 -22.12
CA ARG A 181 -8.91 1.45 -20.70
C ARG A 181 -10.24 1.37 -20.01
N TYR A 182 -10.26 0.71 -18.86
CA TYR A 182 -11.38 0.73 -17.94
C TYR A 182 -11.03 1.55 -16.70
N MET A 183 -11.95 2.40 -16.26
CA MET A 183 -11.87 3.16 -15.02
C MET A 183 -13.19 3.00 -14.27
N GLY A 184 -13.16 2.42 -13.08
CA GLY A 184 -14.39 2.11 -12.35
C GLY A 184 -14.13 1.24 -11.13
N HIS A 185 -15.18 0.58 -10.64
CA HIS A 185 -15.07 -0.34 -9.52
C HIS A 185 -14.73 -1.75 -9.99
N PHE A 186 -14.09 -2.49 -9.09
CA PHE A 186 -13.72 -3.88 -9.27
C PHE A 186 -14.26 -4.69 -8.10
N ALA A 187 -14.67 -5.91 -8.37
CA ALA A 187 -14.96 -6.92 -7.36
C ALA A 187 -14.44 -8.25 -7.87
N HIS A 188 -13.68 -8.97 -7.05
CA HIS A 188 -13.14 -10.29 -7.38
C HIS A 188 -12.43 -10.35 -8.74
N ASN A 189 -11.57 -9.37 -9.01
CA ASN A 189 -10.82 -9.23 -10.28
C ASN A 189 -11.64 -8.85 -11.52
N GLN A 190 -12.92 -8.51 -11.37
CA GLN A 190 -13.82 -8.19 -12.48
C GLN A 190 -14.34 -6.76 -12.37
N TYR A 191 -14.70 -6.15 -13.50
CA TYR A 191 -15.41 -4.86 -13.50
C TYR A 191 -16.75 -5.01 -12.79
N HIS A 192 -17.06 -4.04 -11.94
CA HIS A 192 -18.26 -4.04 -11.14
C HIS A 192 -18.72 -2.61 -10.85
N GLY A 193 -19.99 -2.43 -10.50
CA GLY A 193 -20.57 -1.13 -10.18
C GLY A 193 -20.38 -0.08 -11.29
N GLU A 194 -20.24 1.18 -10.92
CA GLU A 194 -20.02 2.25 -11.88
C GLU A 194 -18.62 2.19 -12.50
N GLY A 195 -18.57 2.28 -13.85
CA GLY A 195 -17.32 2.35 -14.58
C GLY A 195 -17.46 2.81 -16.03
N ILE A 196 -16.32 3.19 -16.60
CA ILE A 196 -16.16 3.68 -17.97
C ILE A 196 -15.13 2.81 -18.68
N LEU A 197 -15.55 2.12 -19.73
CA LEU A 197 -14.66 1.44 -20.68
C LEU A 197 -14.53 2.32 -21.93
N ALA A 198 -13.32 2.78 -22.21
CA ALA A 198 -12.99 3.47 -23.46
C ALA A 198 -12.17 2.53 -24.35
N THR A 199 -12.68 2.29 -25.56
CA THR A 199 -12.09 1.44 -26.59
C THR A 199 -11.86 2.25 -27.87
N GLN A 200 -11.31 1.61 -28.90
CA GLN A 200 -11.25 2.21 -30.24
C GLN A 200 -12.65 2.38 -30.89
N GLN A 201 -13.62 1.56 -30.50
CA GLN A 201 -14.98 1.55 -31.04
C GLN A 201 -15.92 2.55 -30.35
N GLY A 202 -15.52 3.08 -29.18
CA GLY A 202 -16.31 4.06 -28.45
C GLY A 202 -16.14 3.97 -26.93
N VAL A 203 -17.07 4.63 -26.22
CA VAL A 203 -17.09 4.70 -24.76
C VAL A 203 -18.37 4.07 -24.23
N GLN A 204 -18.24 3.12 -23.30
CA GLN A 204 -19.33 2.56 -22.51
C GLN A 204 -19.20 3.06 -21.07
N ALA A 205 -20.17 3.83 -20.60
CA ALA A 205 -20.20 4.38 -19.24
C ALA A 205 -21.53 3.99 -18.60
N GLY A 206 -21.50 3.37 -17.42
CA GLY A 206 -22.71 2.86 -16.76
C GLY A 206 -22.39 1.77 -15.74
N GLN A 207 -23.38 0.93 -15.45
CA GLN A 207 -23.22 -0.14 -14.47
C GLN A 207 -22.55 -1.38 -15.06
N TRP A 208 -21.74 -2.03 -14.25
CA TRP A 208 -21.04 -3.28 -14.57
C TRP A 208 -21.37 -4.34 -13.52
N ASP A 209 -21.60 -5.57 -13.96
CA ASP A 209 -21.71 -6.71 -13.07
C ASP A 209 -20.94 -7.91 -13.63
N GLN A 210 -20.08 -8.48 -12.80
CA GLN A 210 -19.21 -9.61 -13.16
C GLN A 210 -18.52 -9.44 -14.53
N GLY A 211 -17.96 -8.23 -14.77
CA GLY A 211 -17.27 -7.91 -16.01
C GLY A 211 -18.16 -7.54 -17.20
N ARG A 212 -19.49 -7.57 -17.05
CA ARG A 212 -20.46 -7.28 -18.12
C ARG A 212 -21.07 -5.89 -17.97
N PHE A 213 -21.21 -5.19 -19.08
CA PHE A 213 -21.90 -3.90 -19.12
C PHE A 213 -23.42 -4.09 -19.06
N MET A 214 -24.07 -3.38 -18.14
CA MET A 214 -25.51 -3.52 -17.85
C MET A 214 -26.36 -2.35 -18.35
N GLY A 215 -25.75 -1.24 -18.75
CA GLY A 215 -26.43 0.02 -19.09
C GLY A 215 -26.22 1.11 -18.05
#